data_AF-A0A2G6D4W8-F1
#
_entry.id   AF-A0A2G6D4W8-F1
#
_cell.length_a   1.000
_cell.length_b   1.000
_cell.length_c   1.000
_cell.angle_alpha   90.00
_cell.angle_beta   90.00
_cell.angle_gamma   90.00
#
_symmetry.space_group_name_H-M   'P 1'
#
loop_
_entity.id
_entity.type
_entity.pdbx_description
1 polymer ?
#
loop_
_entity_poly.entity_id
_entity_poly.type
_entity_poly.pdbx_seq_one_letter_code
_entity_poly.pdbx_strand_id
1 'polypeptide(L)'
;MIPLLNWPELVRIASFFSAGCTQSRQRYHHLQNSVKAYEKAYNMAKILYREGEGNFQNIIDTQRQLIDQQQTQIAEQGNISLAQISLIRSLGGGWVPE
;
A
#
# COMPACT_ATOMS: atom_id res chain seq x y z
N MET A 1 18.39 34.53 6.19
CA MET A 1 17.56 35.14 5.14
C MET A 1 16.99 34.02 4.28
N ILE A 2 15.73 33.61 4.51
CA ILE A 2 15.09 32.49 3.81
C ILE A 2 14.50 33.04 2.50
N PRO A 3 14.76 32.45 1.32
CA PRO A 3 14.23 32.97 0.08
C PRO A 3 12.71 32.78 0.04
N LEU A 4 11.98 33.82 -0.37
CA LEU A 4 10.54 33.75 -0.62
C LEU A 4 10.31 32.77 -1.78
N LEU A 5 9.68 31.64 -1.48
CA LEU A 5 9.36 30.60 -2.45
C LEU A 5 8.36 31.15 -3.48
N ASN A 6 8.69 31.07 -4.76
CA ASN A 6 7.87 31.60 -5.86
C ASN A 6 6.54 30.82 -6.00
N TRP A 7 5.41 31.51 -6.21
CA TRP A 7 4.07 30.91 -6.29
C TRP A 7 3.95 29.71 -7.29
N PRO A 8 4.48 29.78 -8.52
CA PRO A 8 4.52 28.63 -9.44
C PRO A 8 5.31 27.41 -8.93
N GLU A 9 6.36 27.60 -8.11
CA GLU A 9 7.11 26.48 -7.53
C GLU A 9 6.28 25.72 -6.48
N LEU A 10 5.50 26.45 -5.67
CA LEU A 10 4.56 25.87 -4.71
C LEU A 10 3.51 24.99 -5.39
N VAL A 11 2.93 25.47 -6.49
CA VAL A 11 1.92 24.73 -7.27
C VAL A 11 2.54 23.47 -7.89
N ARG A 12 3.80 23.55 -8.34
CA ARG A 12 4.51 22.39 -8.89
C ARG A 12 4.74 21.32 -7.82
N ILE A 13 5.16 21.70 -6.62
CA ILE A 13 5.36 20.76 -5.51
C ILE A 13 4.02 20.11 -5.11
N ALA A 14 2.95 20.90 -5.02
CA ALA A 14 1.61 20.40 -4.65
C ALA A 14 1.04 19.40 -5.67
N SER A 15 1.29 19.61 -6.97
CA SER A 15 0.84 18.70 -8.04
C SER A 15 1.61 17.38 -8.08
N PHE A 16 2.93 17.40 -7.87
CA PHE A 16 3.70 16.16 -7.70
C PHE A 16 3.21 15.35 -6.49
N PHE A 17 2.86 16.05 -5.40
CA PHE A 17 2.34 15.41 -4.21
C PHE A 17 0.95 14.76 -4.43
N SER A 18 0.01 15.47 -5.05
CA SER A 18 -1.34 14.92 -5.33
C SER A 18 -1.29 13.73 -6.29
N ALA A 19 -0.37 13.75 -7.26
CA ALA A 19 -0.08 12.61 -8.13
C ALA A 19 0.44 11.41 -7.32
N GLY A 20 1.39 11.62 -6.40
CA GLY A 20 1.91 10.58 -5.51
C GLY A 20 0.82 9.97 -4.61
N CYS A 21 -0.04 10.80 -4.02
CA CYS A 21 -1.16 10.32 -3.20
C CYS A 21 -2.17 9.49 -4.01
N THR A 22 -2.48 9.91 -5.24
CA THR A 22 -3.35 9.17 -6.15
C THR A 22 -2.74 7.81 -6.52
N GLN A 23 -1.45 7.77 -6.83
CA GLN A 23 -0.74 6.54 -7.17
C GLN A 23 -0.72 5.54 -6.00
N SER A 24 -0.41 6.01 -4.78
CA SER A 24 -0.41 5.16 -3.59
C SER A 24 -1.81 4.63 -3.27
N ARG A 25 -2.86 5.46 -3.46
CA ARG A 25 -4.26 5.04 -3.31
C ARG A 25 -4.64 3.95 -4.31
N GLN A 26 -4.24 4.09 -5.58
CA GLN A 26 -4.49 3.07 -6.61
C GLN A 26 -3.77 1.75 -6.30
N ARG A 27 -2.50 1.81 -5.90
CA ARG A 27 -1.74 0.63 -5.46
C ARG A 27 -2.44 -0.10 -4.32
N TYR A 28 -2.89 0.64 -3.31
CA TYR A 28 -3.63 0.07 -2.19
C TYR A 28 -4.91 -0.66 -2.61
N HIS A 29 -5.70 -0.08 -3.52
CA HIS A 29 -6.91 -0.72 -4.04
C HIS A 29 -6.61 -1.99 -4.84
N HIS A 30 -5.56 -1.99 -5.66
CA HIS A 30 -5.11 -3.19 -6.37
C HIS A 30 -4.72 -4.30 -5.40
N LEU A 31 -3.96 -3.95 -4.37
CA LEU A 31 -3.49 -4.92 -3.40
C LEU A 31 -4.62 -5.52 -2.56
N GLN A 32 -5.62 -4.71 -2.17
CA GLN A 32 -6.84 -5.21 -1.53
C GLN A 32 -7.59 -6.23 -2.40
N ASN A 33 -7.66 -5.99 -3.71
CA ASN A 33 -8.29 -6.92 -4.64
C ASN A 33 -7.48 -8.22 -4.77
N SER A 34 -6.14 -8.13 -4.81
CA SER A 34 -5.26 -9.29 -4.80
C SER A 34 -5.45 -10.14 -3.55
N VAL A 35 -5.45 -9.54 -2.35
CA VAL A 35 -5.70 -10.26 -1.09
C VAL A 35 -7.03 -11.02 -1.12
N LYS A 36 -8.12 -10.35 -1.54
CA LYS A 36 -9.44 -11.00 -1.68
C LYS A 36 -9.44 -12.16 -2.69
N ALA A 37 -8.67 -12.05 -3.76
CA ALA A 37 -8.55 -13.13 -4.75
C ALA A 37 -7.79 -14.33 -4.16
N TYR A 38 -6.70 -14.10 -3.44
CA TYR A 38 -5.94 -15.17 -2.77
C TYR A 38 -6.73 -15.82 -1.63
N GLU A 39 -7.53 -15.07 -0.88
CA GLU A 39 -8.46 -15.64 0.11
C GLU A 39 -9.47 -16.61 -0.54
N LYS A 40 -10.03 -16.25 -1.69
CA LYS A 40 -10.93 -17.13 -2.45
C LYS A 40 -10.20 -18.38 -2.95
N ALA A 41 -8.99 -18.24 -3.48
CA ALA A 41 -8.18 -19.35 -3.94
C ALA A 41 -7.85 -20.33 -2.79
N TYR A 42 -7.46 -19.80 -1.63
CA TYR A 42 -7.20 -20.59 -0.42
C TYR A 42 -8.45 -21.35 0.06
N ASN A 43 -9.61 -20.68 0.08
CA ASN A 43 -10.87 -21.33 0.45
C ASN A 43 -11.25 -22.44 -0.53
N MET A 44 -11.04 -22.23 -1.83
CA MET A 44 -11.28 -23.25 -2.86
C MET A 44 -10.32 -24.44 -2.69
N ALA A 45 -9.03 -24.20 -2.45
CA ALA A 45 -8.05 -25.26 -2.22
C ALA A 45 -8.41 -26.11 -0.99
N LYS A 46 -8.95 -25.49 0.07
CA LYS A 46 -9.46 -26.23 1.25
C LYS A 46 -10.67 -27.09 0.94
N ILE A 47 -11.58 -26.64 0.07
CA ILE A 47 -12.74 -27.42 -0.35
C ILE A 47 -12.27 -28.65 -1.13
N LEU A 48 -11.43 -28.46 -2.15
CA LEU A 48 -10.90 -29.55 -2.98
C LEU A 48 -10.12 -30.59 -2.18
N TYR A 49 -9.33 -30.16 -1.19
CA TYR A 49 -8.64 -31.07 -0.28
C TYR A 49 -9.61 -31.90 0.57
N ARG A 50 -10.70 -31.30 1.07
CA ARG A 50 -11.73 -32.01 1.84
C ARG A 50 -12.53 -32.99 0.99
N GLU A 51 -12.71 -32.70 -0.29
CA GLU A 51 -13.39 -33.55 -1.26
C GLU A 51 -12.49 -34.70 -1.77
N GLY A 52 -11.21 -34.73 -1.38
CA GLY A 52 -10.26 -35.78 -1.74
C GLY A 52 -9.58 -35.59 -3.11
N GLU A 53 -9.90 -34.50 -3.83
CA GLU A 53 -9.31 -34.18 -5.14
C GLU A 53 -8.09 -33.24 -5.06
N GLY A 54 -7.85 -32.60 -3.91
CA GLY A 54 -6.75 -31.67 -3.70
C GLY A 54 -5.59 -32.23 -2.86
N ASN A 55 -4.36 -31.85 -3.19
CA ASN A 55 -3.17 -32.11 -2.37
C ASN A 55 -2.99 -31.00 -1.31
N PHE A 56 -2.60 -31.37 -0.07
CA PHE A 56 -2.29 -30.42 1.01
C PHE A 56 -1.25 -29.36 0.61
N GLN A 57 -0.37 -29.70 -0.34
CA GLN A 57 0.60 -28.77 -0.91
C GLN A 57 -0.05 -27.50 -1.50
N ASN A 58 -1.20 -27.62 -2.17
CA ASN A 58 -1.92 -26.47 -2.72
C ASN A 58 -2.45 -25.52 -1.64
N ILE A 59 -2.82 -26.06 -0.47
CA ILE A 59 -3.26 -25.24 0.68
C ILE A 59 -2.08 -24.41 1.20
N ILE A 60 -0.92 -25.03 1.38
CA ILE A 60 0.28 -24.32 1.88
C ILE A 60 0.73 -23.27 0.87
N ASP A 61 0.73 -23.59 -0.42
CA ASP A 61 1.17 -22.65 -1.46
C ASP A 61 0.23 -21.45 -1.56
N THR A 62 -1.08 -21.66 -1.53
CA THR A 62 -2.06 -20.56 -1.51
C THR A 62 -1.99 -19.74 -0.22
N GLN A 63 -1.72 -20.37 0.93
CA GLN A 63 -1.54 -19.67 2.20
C GLN A 63 -0.28 -18.81 2.21
N ARG A 64 0.84 -19.29 1.65
CA ARG A 64 2.07 -18.48 1.50
C ARG A 64 1.82 -17.25 0.64
N GLN A 65 1.17 -17.42 -0.51
CA GLN A 65 0.83 -16.32 -1.39
C GLN A 65 -0.07 -15.28 -0.72
N LEU A 66 -1.02 -15.72 0.12
CA LEU A 66 -1.87 -14.83 0.89
C LEU A 66 -1.06 -14.00 1.90
N ILE A 67 -0.15 -14.64 2.65
CA ILE A 67 0.69 -13.96 3.64
C ILE A 67 1.60 -12.93 2.95
N ASP A 68 2.21 -13.28 1.82
CA ASP A 68 3.07 -12.36 1.07
C ASP A 68 2.31 -11.11 0.61
N GLN A 69 1.05 -11.27 0.19
CA GLN A 69 0.23 -10.11 -0.18
C GLN A 69 -0.24 -9.28 1.00
N GLN A 70 -0.56 -9.91 2.13
CA GLN A 70 -0.88 -9.19 3.36
C GLN A 70 0.32 -8.38 3.85
N GLN A 71 1.53 -8.93 3.78
CA GLN A 71 2.76 -8.22 4.15
C GLN A 71 3.02 -7.02 3.24
N THR A 72 2.82 -7.20 1.92
CA THR A 72 2.93 -6.10 0.95
C THR A 72 1.91 -5.00 1.26
N GLN A 73 0.70 -5.37 1.72
CA GLN A 73 -0.35 -4.41 2.07
C GLN A 73 0.03 -3.55 3.26
N ILE A 74 0.59 -4.17 4.29
CA ILE A 74 1.04 -3.47 5.49
C ILE A 74 2.18 -2.50 5.15
N ALA A 75 3.14 -2.93 4.30
CA ALA A 75 4.22 -2.06 3.84
C ALA A 75 3.70 -0.83 3.08
N GLU A 76 2.74 -1.03 2.17
CA GLU A 76 2.14 0.08 1.41
C GLU A 76 1.29 1.02 2.29
N GLN A 77 0.61 0.49 3.31
CA GLN A 77 -0.04 1.33 4.33
C GLN A 77 0.98 2.20 5.07
N GLY A 78 2.14 1.65 5.44
CA GLY A 78 3.24 2.40 6.04
C GLY A 78 3.77 3.52 5.14
N ASN A 79 3.95 3.24 3.84
CA ASN A 79 4.35 4.25 2.85
C ASN A 79 3.34 5.39 2.74
N ILE A 80 2.04 5.09 2.78
CA ILE A 80 0.98 6.10 2.77
C ILE A 80 1.08 6.99 4.02
N SER A 81 1.30 6.41 5.21
CA SER A 81 1.48 7.17 6.45
C SER A 81 2.74 8.06 6.41
N LEU A 82 3.85 7.57 5.87
CA LEU A 82 5.07 8.37 5.68
C LEU A 82 4.87 9.51 4.68
N ALA A 83 4.10 9.28 3.61
CA ALA A 83 3.73 10.32 2.66
C ALA A 83 2.85 11.41 3.32
N GLN A 84 1.92 11.02 4.20
CA GLN A 84 1.12 11.96 4.99
C GLN A 84 1.97 12.79 5.97
N ILE A 85 2.93 12.16 6.67
CA ILE A 85 3.86 12.87 7.55
C ILE A 85 4.73 13.85 6.74
N SER A 86 5.21 13.43 5.57
CA SER A 86 6.01 14.27 4.68
C SER A 86 5.21 15.48 4.16
N LEU A 87 3.91 15.29 3.91
CA LEU A 87 3.00 16.39 3.55
C LEU A 87 2.92 17.44 4.67
N ILE A 88 2.61 17.00 5.89
CA ILE A 88 2.49 17.88 7.06
C ILE A 88 3.80 18.65 7.29
N ARG A 89 4.95 17.98 7.13
CA ARG A 89 6.27 18.60 7.21
C ARG A 89 6.49 19.65 6.12
N SER A 90 6.11 19.35 4.87
CA SER A 90 6.31 20.25 3.72
C SER A 90 5.42 21.50 3.74
N LEU A 91 4.23 21.43 4.32
CA LEU A 91 3.26 22.54 4.40
C LEU A 91 3.55 23.59 5.49
N GLY A 92 4.71 23.50 6.15
CA GLY A 92 5.09 24.42 7.23
C GLY A 92 5.29 23.76 8.58
N GLY A 93 5.14 22.44 8.69
CA GLY A 93 5.49 21.64 9.87
C GLY A 93 7.00 21.42 10.05
N GLY A 94 7.82 22.42 9.74
CA GLY A 94 9.21 22.49 10.12
C GLY A 94 9.35 22.75 11.62
N TRP A 95 8.86 21.84 12.46
CA TRP A 95 9.32 21.79 13.84
C TRP A 95 10.66 21.07 13.76
N VAL A 96 11.73 21.85 13.64
CA VAL A 96 13.05 21.47 14.13
C VAL A 96 12.89 21.46 15.65
N PRO A 97 12.88 20.30 16.33
CA PRO A 97 13.21 20.32 17.74
C PRO A 97 14.74 20.45 17.80
N GLU A 98 15.19 21.45 18.55
CA GLU A 98 16.55 21.54 19.07
C GLU A 98 16.94 20.26 19.81
#